data_AF-A0A2E3FIT1-F1
#
_entry.id   AF-A0A2E3FIT1-F1
#
_cell.length_a   1.000
_cell.length_b   1.000
_cell.length_c   1.000
_cell.angle_alpha   90.00
_cell.angle_beta   90.00
_cell.angle_gamma   90.00
#
_symmetry.space_group_name_H-M   'P 1'
#
loop_
_entity.id
_entity.type
_entity.pdbx_description
1 polymer ?
#
loop_
_entity_poly.entity_id
_entity_poly.type
_entity_poly.pdbx_seq_one_letter_code
_entity_poly.pdbx_strand_id
1 'polypeptide(L)'
;MSHPFIIWTMRRTGGTSLATLLMKLSEHPGTQHEPFNADRALGHVLTAWQQDRDVPAMRGAIRQALARTPTIKHCYELMPLKLNRALLQVSNNLGYRHIILERQDEAARILSLELAKMTGAWGKEAATDIYAQIAAGNRQMEPIDTSSALSHLRTCRQKRADLLALFAEYQQEPFSVCFEDMYTDYDRGRAKLQELLDFLSLDVSGLPDFEDQVRTALVQSGQNSARMQHYVPNLHKARQVLQRALDEESR
;
A
#
# COMPACT_ATOMS: atom_id res chain seq x y z
N MET A 1 -25.39 -1.80 -7.54
CA MET A 1 -24.54 -1.02 -6.63
C MET A 1 -23.30 -1.84 -6.35
N SER A 2 -22.14 -1.22 -6.44
CA SER A 2 -20.86 -1.83 -6.16
C SER A 2 -20.70 -2.10 -4.66
N HIS A 3 -19.60 -2.74 -4.29
CA HIS A 3 -19.26 -2.96 -2.89
C HIS A 3 -18.28 -1.90 -2.37
N PRO A 4 -18.44 -1.40 -1.13
CA PRO A 4 -17.38 -0.61 -0.50
C PRO A 4 -16.18 -1.53 -0.26
N PHE A 5 -14.97 -0.98 -0.29
CA PHE A 5 -13.77 -1.81 -0.22
C PHE A 5 -12.67 -1.21 0.64
N ILE A 6 -11.83 -2.11 1.15
CA ILE A 6 -10.56 -1.77 1.81
C ILE A 6 -9.42 -2.42 1.02
N ILE A 7 -8.47 -1.59 0.58
CA ILE A 7 -7.20 -2.01 0.02
C ILE A 7 -6.19 -2.10 1.16
N TRP A 8 -5.85 -3.32 1.56
CA TRP A 8 -4.83 -3.64 2.54
C TRP A 8 -3.48 -3.67 1.86
N THR A 9 -2.58 -2.76 2.24
CA THR A 9 -1.30 -2.60 1.56
C THR A 9 -0.14 -2.37 2.53
N MET A 10 1.07 -2.61 2.04
CA MET A 10 2.29 -2.07 2.63
C MET A 10 2.74 -0.80 1.92
N ARG A 11 3.75 -0.13 2.46
CA ARG A 11 4.41 0.96 1.74
C ARG A 11 5.16 0.39 0.52
N ARG A 12 5.20 1.19 -0.55
CA ARG A 12 5.97 0.94 -1.79
C ARG A 12 5.53 -0.28 -2.63
N THR A 13 4.26 -0.66 -2.53
CA THR A 13 3.60 -1.70 -3.35
C THR A 13 2.83 -1.14 -4.56
N GLY A 14 2.96 0.15 -4.86
CA GLY A 14 2.18 0.81 -5.93
C GLY A 14 0.72 1.14 -5.56
N GLY A 15 0.35 1.04 -4.28
CA GLY A 15 -1.06 1.15 -3.88
C GLY A 15 -1.73 2.50 -4.06
N THR A 16 -0.99 3.60 -4.19
CA THR A 16 -1.61 4.92 -4.36
C THR A 16 -2.29 5.06 -5.72
N SER A 17 -1.68 4.56 -6.80
CA SER A 17 -2.20 4.70 -8.16
C SER A 17 -3.49 3.89 -8.34
N LEU A 18 -3.45 2.60 -7.98
CA LEU A 18 -4.62 1.73 -8.02
C LEU A 18 -5.73 2.24 -7.09
N ALA A 19 -5.41 2.61 -5.85
CA ALA A 19 -6.42 3.14 -4.93
C ALA A 19 -7.09 4.41 -5.49
N THR A 20 -6.30 5.34 -6.05
CA THR A 20 -6.83 6.56 -6.64
C THR A 20 -7.76 6.26 -7.82
N LEU A 21 -7.40 5.30 -8.67
CA LEU A 21 -8.26 4.87 -9.77
C LEU A 21 -9.57 4.28 -9.22
N LEU A 22 -9.51 3.26 -8.36
CA LEU A 22 -10.71 2.59 -7.84
C LEU A 22 -11.64 3.54 -7.06
N MET A 23 -11.06 4.46 -6.28
CA MET A 23 -11.82 5.50 -5.57
C MET A 23 -12.57 6.45 -6.52
N LYS A 24 -12.03 6.73 -7.71
CA LYS A 24 -12.71 7.54 -8.74
C LYS A 24 -13.83 6.77 -9.44
N LEU A 25 -13.67 5.46 -9.59
CA LEU A 25 -14.63 4.59 -10.28
C LEU A 25 -15.81 4.20 -9.39
N SER A 26 -15.66 4.27 -8.08
CA SER A 26 -16.69 3.86 -7.11
C SER A 26 -17.68 4.99 -6.82
N GLU A 27 -18.96 4.63 -6.64
CA GLU A 27 -19.99 5.53 -6.12
C GLU A 27 -19.88 5.78 -4.60
N HIS A 28 -19.09 4.96 -3.91
CA HIS A 28 -18.83 5.10 -2.49
C HIS A 28 -17.91 6.32 -2.22
N PRO A 29 -18.10 7.04 -1.11
CA PRO A 29 -17.30 8.22 -0.84
C PRO A 29 -15.81 7.86 -0.66
N GLY A 30 -14.95 8.50 -1.44
CA GLY A 30 -13.51 8.43 -1.23
C GLY A 30 -13.11 9.06 0.11
N THR A 31 -12.10 8.50 0.77
CA THR A 31 -11.41 9.15 1.89
C THR A 31 -9.96 9.39 1.55
N GLN A 32 -9.28 10.17 2.39
CA GLN A 32 -7.84 10.37 2.30
C GLN A 32 -7.12 9.02 2.36
N HIS A 33 -6.08 8.83 1.55
CA HIS A 33 -5.23 7.63 1.62
C HIS A 33 -4.68 7.44 3.03
N GLU A 34 -4.74 6.20 3.53
CA GLU A 34 -4.23 5.80 4.85
C GLU A 34 -4.83 6.65 5.99
N PRO A 35 -6.17 6.70 6.09
CA PRO A 35 -6.86 7.69 6.93
C PRO A 35 -6.61 7.51 8.42
N PHE A 36 -6.18 6.32 8.86
CA PHE A 36 -5.87 6.01 10.25
C PHE A 36 -4.44 6.39 10.70
N ASN A 37 -3.59 6.90 9.80
CA ASN A 37 -2.31 7.49 10.20
C ASN A 37 -2.60 8.69 11.13
N ALA A 38 -1.74 8.90 12.13
CA ALA A 38 -2.02 9.86 13.22
C ALA A 38 -2.27 11.30 12.74
N ASP A 39 -1.67 11.69 11.62
CA ASP A 39 -1.79 13.00 10.96
C ASP A 39 -2.97 13.11 9.97
N ARG A 40 -3.84 12.10 9.89
CA ARG A 40 -4.89 11.98 8.86
C ARG A 40 -6.29 12.02 9.46
N ALA A 41 -7.30 12.05 8.59
CA ALA A 41 -8.70 12.28 8.94
C ALA A 41 -9.24 11.37 10.09
N LEU A 42 -8.79 10.12 10.15
CA LEU A 42 -9.17 9.13 11.18
C LEU A 42 -8.03 8.82 12.16
N GLY A 43 -6.96 9.63 12.17
CA GLY A 43 -5.79 9.45 13.04
C GLY A 43 -6.14 9.51 14.53
N HIS A 44 -7.20 10.26 14.88
CA HIS A 44 -7.72 10.33 16.25
C HIS A 44 -8.10 8.94 16.82
N VAL A 45 -8.51 7.99 15.98
CA VAL A 45 -8.83 6.61 16.41
C VAL A 45 -7.57 5.90 16.91
N LEU A 46 -6.46 6.05 16.18
CA LEU A 46 -5.17 5.48 16.57
C LEU A 46 -4.63 6.16 17.84
N THR A 47 -4.68 7.49 17.90
CA THR A 47 -4.18 8.26 19.04
C THR A 47 -4.93 7.93 20.33
N ALA A 48 -6.26 7.90 20.29
CA ALA A 48 -7.08 7.54 21.46
C ALA A 48 -6.79 6.10 21.92
N TRP A 49 -6.70 5.15 20.99
CA TRP A 49 -6.32 3.77 21.34
C TRP A 49 -4.91 3.70 21.97
N GLN A 50 -3.93 4.48 21.48
CA GLN A 50 -2.57 4.46 22.01
C GLN A 50 -2.52 4.95 23.46
N GLN A 51 -3.37 5.91 23.81
CA GLN A 51 -3.49 6.50 25.14
C GLN A 51 -4.26 5.56 26.08
N ASP A 52 -5.48 5.18 25.72
CA ASP A 52 -6.42 4.56 26.65
C ASP A 52 -6.44 3.03 26.58
N ARG A 53 -5.96 2.46 25.46
CA ARG A 53 -5.99 1.02 25.15
C ARG A 53 -7.39 0.39 25.18
N ASP A 54 -8.44 1.22 25.11
CA ASP A 54 -9.84 0.81 25.11
C ASP A 54 -10.23 0.22 23.74
N VAL A 55 -10.39 -1.11 23.71
CA VAL A 55 -10.76 -1.86 22.51
C VAL A 55 -12.22 -1.61 22.11
N PRO A 56 -13.22 -1.69 23.01
CA PRO A 56 -14.60 -1.30 22.70
C PRO A 56 -14.72 0.10 22.08
N ALA A 57 -14.07 1.12 22.65
CA ALA A 57 -14.12 2.48 22.14
C ALA A 57 -13.50 2.58 20.73
N MET A 58 -12.31 1.99 20.52
CA MET A 58 -11.67 1.92 19.21
C MET A 58 -12.59 1.27 18.17
N ARG A 59 -13.24 0.14 18.51
CA ARG A 59 -14.18 -0.55 17.61
C ARG A 59 -15.41 0.30 17.30
N GLY A 60 -15.93 1.02 18.29
CA GLY A 60 -17.02 1.98 18.11
C GLY A 60 -16.66 3.09 17.13
N ALA A 61 -15.48 3.69 17.30
CA ALA A 61 -14.98 4.75 16.43
C ALA A 61 -14.74 4.26 14.99
N ILE A 62 -14.16 3.06 14.81
CA ILE A 62 -14.03 2.45 13.47
C ILE A 62 -15.40 2.24 12.83
N ARG A 63 -16.39 1.72 13.57
CA ARG A 63 -17.75 1.52 13.04
C ARG A 63 -18.38 2.84 12.60
N GLN A 64 -18.21 3.90 13.39
CA GLN A 64 -18.71 5.22 13.02
C GLN A 64 -18.03 5.75 11.75
N ALA A 65 -16.71 5.60 11.64
CA ALA A 65 -15.96 6.00 10.45
C ALA A 65 -16.39 5.24 9.18
N LEU A 66 -16.78 3.97 9.32
CA LEU A 66 -17.22 3.13 8.21
C LEU A 66 -18.74 3.24 7.91
N ALA A 67 -19.51 3.99 8.70
CA ALA A 67 -20.97 4.03 8.60
C ALA A 67 -21.49 4.56 7.25
N ARG A 68 -20.73 5.46 6.61
CA ARG A 68 -21.05 5.99 5.26
C ARG A 68 -20.39 5.20 4.13
N THR A 69 -19.95 3.97 4.42
CA THR A 69 -19.34 3.05 3.47
C THR A 69 -18.18 3.63 2.62
N PRO A 70 -17.23 4.41 3.18
CA PRO A 70 -16.15 4.97 2.38
C PRO A 70 -15.19 3.91 1.85
N THR A 71 -14.63 4.13 0.66
CA THR A 71 -13.53 3.28 0.14
C THR A 71 -12.21 3.67 0.81
N ILE A 72 -11.42 2.70 1.29
CA ILE A 72 -10.22 2.97 2.09
C ILE A 72 -8.98 2.30 1.49
N LYS A 73 -7.88 3.05 1.38
CA LYS A 73 -6.53 2.48 1.29
C LYS A 73 -5.94 2.43 2.69
N HIS A 74 -5.65 1.23 3.20
CA HIS A 74 -5.17 1.00 4.55
C HIS A 74 -3.75 0.41 4.55
N CYS A 75 -2.79 1.13 5.14
CA CYS A 75 -1.42 0.64 5.28
C CYS A 75 -1.26 -0.16 6.57
N TYR A 76 -1.49 -1.48 6.51
CA TYR A 76 -1.48 -2.34 7.69
C TYR A 76 -0.10 -2.47 8.35
N GLU A 77 0.96 -2.19 7.58
CA GLU A 77 2.35 -2.14 8.04
C GLU A 77 2.55 -1.10 9.14
N LEU A 78 1.87 0.04 9.05
CA LEU A 78 2.00 1.16 10.00
C LEU A 78 1.13 1.01 11.24
N MET A 79 0.22 0.04 11.23
CA MET A 79 -0.86 -0.03 12.21
C MET A 79 -0.63 -1.15 13.24
N PRO A 80 -1.08 -0.95 14.49
CA PRO A 80 -1.12 -2.01 15.49
C PRO A 80 -2.04 -3.15 15.04
N LEU A 81 -1.69 -4.40 15.36
CA LEU A 81 -2.47 -5.58 14.99
C LEU A 81 -3.92 -5.51 15.50
N LYS A 82 -4.12 -4.97 16.71
CA LYS A 82 -5.45 -4.79 17.30
C LYS A 82 -6.35 -3.86 16.45
N LEU A 83 -5.78 -2.82 15.85
CA LEU A 83 -6.51 -1.91 14.97
C LEU A 83 -6.84 -2.62 13.65
N ASN A 84 -5.88 -3.34 13.04
CA ASN A 84 -6.12 -4.12 11.83
C ASN A 84 -7.23 -5.16 12.02
N ARG A 85 -7.22 -5.89 13.15
CA ARG A 85 -8.27 -6.85 13.51
C ARG A 85 -9.63 -6.17 13.66
N ALA A 86 -9.69 -5.07 14.40
CA ALA A 86 -10.94 -4.33 14.60
C ALA A 86 -11.49 -3.78 13.27
N LEU A 87 -10.62 -3.25 12.41
CA LEU A 87 -10.98 -2.77 11.09
C LEU A 87 -11.57 -3.90 10.25
N LEU A 88 -10.86 -5.03 10.09
CA LEU A 88 -11.32 -6.19 9.33
C LEU A 88 -12.68 -6.69 9.83
N GLN A 89 -12.82 -6.86 11.15
CA GLN A 89 -14.06 -7.36 11.74
C GLN A 89 -15.24 -6.41 11.48
N VAL A 90 -15.05 -5.11 11.66
CA VAL A 90 -16.13 -4.13 11.47
C VAL A 90 -16.47 -3.98 9.98
N SER A 91 -15.47 -3.92 9.11
CA SER A 91 -15.70 -3.80 7.66
C SER A 91 -16.38 -5.03 7.09
N ASN A 92 -16.03 -6.24 7.55
CA ASN A 92 -16.69 -7.47 7.14
C ASN A 92 -18.18 -7.46 7.52
N ASN A 93 -18.51 -7.07 8.76
CA ASN A 93 -19.89 -6.93 9.22
C ASN A 93 -20.70 -5.89 8.45
N LEU A 94 -20.02 -4.95 7.77
CA LEU A 94 -20.64 -3.91 6.93
C LEU A 94 -20.63 -4.27 5.44
N GLY A 95 -20.23 -5.50 5.08
CA GLY A 95 -20.26 -5.98 3.70
C GLY A 95 -19.16 -5.41 2.79
N TYR A 96 -18.05 -4.96 3.37
CA TYR A 96 -16.91 -4.50 2.58
C TYR A 96 -16.22 -5.66 1.87
N ARG A 97 -15.76 -5.42 0.65
CA ARG A 97 -14.81 -6.28 -0.04
C ARG A 97 -13.38 -5.94 0.37
N HIS A 98 -12.53 -6.96 0.40
CA HIS A 98 -11.14 -6.83 0.82
C HIS A 98 -10.22 -7.11 -0.34
N ILE A 99 -9.24 -6.23 -0.52
CA ILE A 99 -8.20 -6.35 -1.54
C ILE A 99 -6.87 -6.35 -0.81
N ILE A 100 -6.02 -7.34 -1.04
CA ILE A 100 -4.63 -7.28 -0.59
C ILE A 100 -3.79 -6.84 -1.78
N LEU A 101 -3.02 -5.77 -1.60
CA LEU A 101 -2.02 -5.34 -2.56
C LEU A 101 -0.61 -5.66 -2.06
N GLU A 102 0.07 -6.50 -2.80
CA GLU A 102 1.42 -6.98 -2.50
C GLU A 102 2.41 -6.64 -3.60
N ARG A 103 3.68 -6.94 -3.33
CA ARG A 103 4.77 -6.85 -4.30
C ARG A 103 5.71 -8.03 -4.07
N GLN A 104 5.95 -8.80 -5.12
CA GLN A 104 6.76 -10.02 -5.05
C GLN A 104 8.24 -9.72 -4.81
N ASP A 105 8.82 -8.71 -5.48
CA ASP A 105 10.22 -8.30 -5.23
C ASP A 105 10.29 -7.46 -3.93
N GLU A 106 10.25 -8.16 -2.80
CA GLU A 106 10.25 -7.54 -1.47
C GLU A 106 11.59 -6.86 -1.15
N ALA A 107 12.71 -7.37 -1.65
CA ALA A 107 14.01 -6.71 -1.53
C ALA A 107 13.99 -5.35 -2.24
N ALA A 108 13.54 -5.29 -3.50
CA ALA A 108 13.40 -4.02 -4.21
C ALA A 108 12.36 -3.08 -3.58
N ARG A 109 11.29 -3.63 -2.98
CA ARG A 109 10.31 -2.84 -2.21
C ARG A 109 10.97 -2.14 -1.02
N ILE A 110 11.74 -2.86 -0.22
CA ILE A 110 12.46 -2.31 0.94
C ILE A 110 13.51 -1.27 0.49
N LEU A 111 14.30 -1.56 -0.54
CA LEU A 111 15.25 -0.56 -1.07
C LEU A 111 14.53 0.70 -1.57
N SER A 112 13.37 0.54 -2.21
CA SER A 112 12.55 1.69 -2.61
C SER A 112 12.01 2.48 -1.42
N LEU A 113 11.77 1.83 -0.28
CA LEU A 113 11.34 2.49 0.95
C LEU A 113 12.50 3.26 1.58
N GLU A 114 13.68 2.65 1.68
CA GLU A 114 14.88 3.33 2.19
C GLU A 114 15.23 4.56 1.34
N LEU A 115 15.15 4.44 0.01
CA LEU A 115 15.27 5.58 -0.90
C LEU A 115 14.27 6.70 -0.59
N ALA A 116 12.98 6.36 -0.39
CA ALA A 116 11.96 7.34 -0.08
C ALA A 116 12.21 8.03 1.28
N LYS A 117 12.67 7.27 2.30
CA LYS A 117 13.04 7.83 3.61
C LYS A 117 14.22 8.80 3.51
N MET A 118 15.30 8.42 2.83
CA MET A 118 16.50 9.24 2.68
C MET A 118 16.24 10.51 1.86
N THR A 119 15.44 10.40 0.80
CA THR A 119 15.19 11.51 -0.12
C THR A 119 14.06 12.43 0.34
N GLY A 120 13.07 11.88 1.05
CA GLY A 120 11.76 12.52 1.26
C GLY A 120 10.82 12.40 0.04
N ALA A 121 11.24 11.71 -1.03
CA ALA A 121 10.45 11.55 -2.25
C ALA A 121 9.40 10.45 -2.10
N TRP A 122 8.22 10.83 -1.58
CA TRP A 122 7.07 9.92 -1.41
C TRP A 122 6.12 9.91 -2.61
N GLY A 123 6.18 10.91 -3.50
CA GLY A 123 5.34 11.09 -4.70
C GLY A 123 6.16 11.45 -5.94
N LYS A 124 5.52 11.42 -7.12
CA LYS A 124 6.19 11.70 -8.42
C LYS A 124 6.73 13.12 -8.53
N GLU A 125 5.96 14.10 -8.04
CA GLU A 125 6.37 15.51 -8.03
C GLU A 125 7.63 15.70 -7.19
N ALA A 126 7.58 15.31 -5.91
CA ALA A 126 8.73 15.36 -5.01
C ALA A 126 9.95 14.60 -5.57
N ALA A 127 9.74 13.42 -6.18
CA ALA A 127 10.81 12.65 -6.80
C ALA A 127 11.49 13.41 -7.93
N THR A 128 10.75 14.16 -8.74
CA THR A 128 11.31 14.88 -9.90
C THR A 128 12.35 15.90 -9.46
N ASP A 129 12.00 16.77 -8.50
CA ASP A 129 12.90 17.83 -8.03
C ASP A 129 14.09 17.28 -7.25
N ILE A 130 13.84 16.32 -6.34
CA ILE A 130 14.90 15.74 -5.52
C ILE A 130 15.89 14.96 -6.40
N TYR A 131 15.41 14.21 -7.39
CA TYR A 131 16.27 13.42 -8.27
C TYR A 131 17.09 14.31 -9.20
N ALA A 132 16.56 15.46 -9.62
CA ALA A 132 17.33 16.46 -10.35
C ALA A 132 18.48 17.04 -9.50
N GLN A 133 18.23 17.34 -8.22
CA GLN A 133 19.27 17.83 -7.30
C GLN A 133 20.37 16.79 -7.06
N ILE A 134 20.01 15.51 -6.91
CA ILE A 134 20.97 14.41 -6.77
C ILE A 134 21.80 14.27 -8.04
N ALA A 135 21.15 14.27 -9.20
CA ALA A 135 21.83 14.14 -10.49
C ALA A 135 22.80 15.30 -10.77
N ALA A 136 22.45 16.51 -10.33
CA ALA A 136 23.30 17.70 -10.41
C ALA A 136 24.44 17.72 -9.38
N GLY A 137 24.49 16.76 -8.45
CA GLY A 137 25.49 16.73 -7.37
C GLY A 137 25.22 17.68 -6.21
N ASN A 138 24.08 18.39 -6.22
CA ASN A 138 23.68 19.32 -5.16
C ASN A 138 23.18 18.60 -3.90
N ARG A 139 22.90 17.31 -4.01
CA ARG A 139 22.52 16.44 -2.90
C ARG A 139 23.23 15.09 -3.04
N GLN A 140 23.98 14.70 -2.03
CA GLN A 140 24.59 13.38 -1.98
C GLN A 140 23.67 12.38 -1.27
N MET A 141 23.73 11.13 -1.73
CA MET A 141 22.98 10.03 -1.13
C MET A 141 23.87 9.29 -0.15
N GLU A 142 23.37 9.13 1.06
CA GLU A 142 24.04 8.33 2.09
C GLU A 142 23.93 6.82 1.77
N PRO A 143 24.86 6.00 2.28
CA PRO A 143 24.71 4.55 2.27
C PRO A 143 23.43 4.10 2.99
N ILE A 144 22.78 3.07 2.48
CA ILE A 144 21.64 2.41 3.14
C ILE A 144 22.13 1.72 4.42
N ASP A 145 21.47 1.97 5.54
CA ASP A 145 21.60 1.18 6.76
C ASP A 145 20.98 -0.21 6.54
N THR A 146 21.83 -1.18 6.22
CA THR A 146 21.40 -2.55 5.93
C THR A 146 20.81 -3.27 7.14
N SER A 147 21.23 -2.90 8.35
CA SER A 147 20.72 -3.52 9.58
C SER A 147 19.29 -3.07 9.86
N SER A 148 19.04 -1.76 9.73
CA SER A 148 17.69 -1.20 9.83
C SER A 148 16.77 -1.73 8.72
N ALA A 149 17.25 -1.78 7.47
CA ALA A 149 16.49 -2.32 6.34
C ALA A 149 16.12 -3.81 6.54
N LEU A 150 17.04 -4.63 7.07
CA LEU A 150 16.78 -6.04 7.36
C LEU A 150 15.77 -6.22 8.51
N SER A 151 15.89 -5.42 9.57
CA SER A 151 14.92 -5.41 10.67
C SER A 151 13.52 -5.03 10.18
N HIS A 152 13.44 -4.03 9.29
CA HIS A 152 12.20 -3.63 8.66
C HIS A 152 11.62 -4.75 7.79
N LEU A 153 12.43 -5.39 6.95
CA LEU A 153 12.03 -6.54 6.13
C LEU A 153 11.35 -7.63 6.98
N ARG A 154 12.00 -8.05 8.06
CA ARG A 154 11.46 -9.07 8.98
C ARG A 154 10.15 -8.62 9.62
N THR A 155 10.06 -7.36 10.04
CA THR A 155 8.84 -6.77 10.59
C THR A 155 7.70 -6.80 9.58
N CYS A 156 7.97 -6.45 8.32
CA CYS A 156 6.98 -6.54 7.25
C CYS A 156 6.50 -7.98 7.04
N ARG A 157 7.41 -8.95 6.99
CA ARG A 157 7.01 -10.36 6.85
C ARG A 157 6.10 -10.82 7.98
N GLN A 158 6.43 -10.48 9.23
CA GLN A 158 5.56 -10.77 10.38
C GLN A 158 4.19 -10.11 10.23
N LYS A 159 4.15 -8.82 9.86
CA LYS A 159 2.90 -8.09 9.63
C LYS A 159 2.03 -8.71 8.52
N ARG A 160 2.66 -9.22 7.45
CA ARG A 160 1.96 -9.95 6.38
C ARG A 160 1.36 -11.25 6.92
N ALA A 161 2.16 -12.04 7.63
CA ALA A 161 1.71 -13.28 8.24
C ALA A 161 0.55 -13.04 9.22
N ASP A 162 0.64 -12.03 10.08
CA ASP A 162 -0.43 -11.64 11.00
C ASP A 162 -1.71 -11.26 10.24
N LEU A 163 -1.59 -10.49 9.16
CA LEU A 163 -2.74 -10.10 8.34
C LEU A 163 -3.41 -11.31 7.68
N LEU A 164 -2.62 -12.22 7.09
CA LEU A 164 -3.14 -13.44 6.46
C LEU A 164 -3.82 -14.34 7.50
N ALA A 165 -3.25 -14.45 8.70
CA ALA A 165 -3.87 -15.16 9.81
C ALA A 165 -5.21 -14.54 10.22
N LEU A 166 -5.33 -13.21 10.22
CA LEU A 166 -6.60 -12.54 10.45
C LEU A 166 -7.63 -12.86 9.35
N PHE A 167 -7.25 -12.82 8.07
CA PHE A 167 -8.18 -13.19 6.99
C PHE A 167 -8.69 -14.62 7.14
N ALA A 168 -7.80 -15.56 7.48
CA ALA A 168 -8.17 -16.95 7.77
C ALA A 168 -9.08 -17.07 9.00
N GLU A 169 -8.78 -16.37 10.09
CA GLU A 169 -9.58 -16.34 11.33
C GLU A 169 -11.03 -15.91 11.05
N TYR A 170 -11.22 -14.90 10.21
CA TYR A 170 -12.55 -14.38 9.84
C TYR A 170 -13.16 -15.02 8.59
N GLN A 171 -12.54 -16.09 8.06
CA GLN A 171 -12.99 -16.80 6.86
C GLN A 171 -13.26 -15.84 5.69
N GLN A 172 -12.37 -14.87 5.52
CA GLN A 172 -12.46 -13.87 4.47
C GLN A 172 -11.45 -14.19 3.39
N GLU A 173 -11.91 -14.23 2.14
CA GLU A 173 -11.08 -14.41 0.96
C GLU A 173 -10.89 -13.05 0.27
N PRO A 174 -9.77 -12.35 0.51
CA PRO A 174 -9.51 -11.08 -0.14
C PRO A 174 -9.09 -11.32 -1.60
N PHE A 175 -9.41 -10.36 -2.47
CA PHE A 175 -8.87 -10.33 -3.82
C PHE A 175 -7.39 -9.93 -3.76
N SER A 176 -6.51 -10.80 -4.25
CA SER A 176 -5.07 -10.53 -4.27
C SER A 176 -4.65 -9.81 -5.55
N VAL A 177 -3.91 -8.72 -5.38
CA VAL A 177 -3.29 -7.95 -6.44
C VAL A 177 -1.79 -7.92 -6.19
N CYS A 178 -1.01 -8.41 -7.15
CA CYS A 178 0.43 -8.26 -7.13
C CYS A 178 0.84 -7.04 -7.97
N PHE A 179 1.79 -6.24 -7.47
CA PHE A 179 2.36 -5.12 -8.21
C PHE A 179 2.86 -5.55 -9.59
N GLU A 180 3.58 -6.66 -9.66
CA GLU A 180 4.17 -7.16 -10.89
C GLU A 180 3.11 -7.55 -11.94
N ASP A 181 1.95 -8.04 -11.50
CA ASP A 181 0.82 -8.37 -12.38
C ASP A 181 0.15 -7.13 -12.96
N MET A 182 0.17 -6.03 -12.21
CA MET A 182 -0.55 -4.79 -12.54
C MET A 182 0.27 -3.82 -13.39
N TYR A 183 1.57 -3.71 -13.13
CA TYR A 183 2.37 -2.58 -13.59
C TYR A 183 3.54 -2.94 -14.51
N THR A 184 3.87 -4.23 -14.66
CA THR A 184 4.98 -4.67 -15.52
C THR A 184 4.59 -4.74 -16.99
N ASP A 185 3.37 -5.19 -17.26
CA ASP A 185 2.81 -5.37 -18.59
C ASP A 185 1.40 -4.77 -18.63
N TYR A 186 1.13 -3.94 -19.63
CA TYR A 186 -0.13 -3.18 -19.69
C TYR A 186 -1.33 -4.11 -19.89
N ASP A 187 -1.23 -5.09 -20.79
CA ASP A 187 -2.36 -5.95 -21.14
C ASP A 187 -2.70 -6.89 -19.98
N ARG A 188 -1.68 -7.48 -19.33
CA ARG A 188 -1.85 -8.24 -18.09
C ARG A 188 -2.46 -7.39 -16.97
N GLY A 189 -1.97 -6.17 -16.78
CA GLY A 189 -2.48 -5.26 -15.77
C GLY A 189 -3.92 -4.84 -16.02
N ARG A 190 -4.28 -4.61 -17.28
CA ARG A 190 -5.65 -4.26 -17.70
C ARG A 190 -6.61 -5.44 -17.51
N ALA A 191 -6.18 -6.66 -17.81
CA ALA A 191 -6.95 -7.87 -17.55
C ALA A 191 -7.16 -8.09 -16.05
N LYS A 192 -6.10 -7.92 -15.25
CA LYS A 192 -6.20 -8.05 -13.78
C LYS A 192 -7.08 -6.96 -13.15
N LEU A 193 -7.03 -5.74 -13.70
CA LEU A 193 -7.96 -4.69 -13.31
C LEU A 193 -9.41 -5.08 -13.62
N GLN A 194 -9.68 -5.72 -14.76
CA GLN A 194 -11.03 -6.16 -15.09
C GLN A 194 -11.57 -7.16 -14.07
N GLU A 195 -10.79 -8.19 -13.71
CA GLU A 195 -11.16 -9.13 -12.65
C GLU A 195 -11.47 -8.43 -11.32
N LEU A 196 -10.71 -7.38 -10.99
CA LEU A 196 -10.91 -6.60 -9.78
C LEU A 196 -12.18 -5.74 -9.85
N LEU A 197 -12.49 -5.14 -10.99
CA LEU A 197 -13.74 -4.39 -11.19
C LEU A 197 -14.95 -5.32 -11.06
N ASP A 198 -14.87 -6.51 -11.65
CA ASP A 198 -15.90 -7.54 -11.57
C ASP A 198 -16.09 -8.01 -10.11
N PHE A 199 -14.99 -8.24 -9.38
CA PHE A 199 -15.02 -8.60 -7.95
C PHE A 199 -15.71 -7.54 -7.07
N LEU A 200 -15.55 -6.26 -7.43
CA LEU A 200 -16.16 -5.13 -6.73
C LEU A 200 -17.57 -4.80 -7.25
N SER A 201 -18.03 -5.43 -8.33
CA SER A 201 -19.25 -5.08 -9.05
C SER A 201 -19.26 -3.60 -9.48
N LEU A 202 -18.10 -3.09 -9.92
CA LEU A 202 -17.94 -1.73 -10.44
C LEU A 202 -18.31 -1.70 -11.92
N ASP A 203 -19.38 -0.96 -12.25
CA ASP A 203 -19.76 -0.72 -13.63
C ASP A 203 -19.02 0.49 -14.18
N VAL A 204 -18.17 0.25 -15.18
CA VAL A 204 -17.39 1.28 -15.87
C VAL A 204 -17.94 1.58 -17.28
N SER A 205 -19.03 0.92 -17.68
CA SER A 205 -19.65 1.12 -18.99
C SER A 205 -20.27 2.50 -19.06
N GLY A 206 -19.64 3.41 -19.81
CA GLY A 206 -20.08 4.80 -19.94
C GLY A 206 -19.26 5.83 -19.17
N LEU A 207 -18.18 5.43 -18.50
CA LEU A 207 -17.23 6.39 -17.96
C LEU A 207 -16.36 6.99 -19.08
N PRO A 208 -16.39 8.32 -19.30
CA PRO A 208 -15.53 8.95 -20.29
C PRO A 208 -14.06 8.78 -19.91
N ASP A 209 -13.21 8.67 -20.93
CA ASP A 209 -11.75 8.57 -20.79
C ASP A 209 -11.28 7.43 -19.88
N PHE A 210 -12.10 6.40 -19.66
CA PHE A 210 -11.78 5.29 -18.76
C PHE A 210 -10.45 4.63 -19.13
N GLU A 211 -10.24 4.31 -20.40
CA GLU A 211 -9.00 3.68 -20.86
C GLU A 211 -7.77 4.60 -20.71
N ASP A 212 -7.94 5.92 -20.84
CA ASP A 212 -6.85 6.88 -20.59
C ASP A 212 -6.52 6.98 -19.10
N GLN A 213 -7.53 6.93 -18.23
CA GLN A 213 -7.33 6.86 -16.79
C GLN A 213 -6.61 5.57 -16.37
N VAL A 214 -6.98 4.43 -16.97
CA VAL A 214 -6.32 3.14 -16.75
C VAL A 214 -4.86 3.20 -17.22
N ARG A 215 -4.61 3.67 -18.45
CA ARG A 215 -3.25 3.82 -18.98
C ARG A 215 -2.39 4.71 -18.09
N THR A 216 -2.94 5.83 -17.63
CA THR A 216 -2.26 6.75 -16.72
C THR A 216 -1.92 6.06 -15.39
N ALA A 217 -2.88 5.34 -14.80
CA ALA A 217 -2.70 4.65 -13.53
C ALA A 217 -1.65 3.53 -13.62
N LEU A 218 -1.69 2.71 -14.68
CA LEU A 218 -0.82 1.54 -14.84
C LEU A 218 0.58 1.87 -15.38
N VAL A 219 0.72 2.91 -16.20
CA VAL A 219 2.00 3.18 -16.89
C VAL A 219 2.73 4.41 -16.32
N GLN A 220 2.00 5.47 -15.97
CA GLN A 220 2.61 6.80 -15.80
C GLN A 220 2.80 7.22 -14.33
N SER A 221 2.37 6.39 -13.39
CA SER A 221 2.30 6.71 -11.97
C SER A 221 3.56 6.32 -11.16
N GLY A 222 4.51 5.63 -11.81
CA GLY A 222 5.79 5.25 -11.21
C GLY A 222 6.70 6.44 -10.94
N GLN A 223 7.47 6.37 -9.85
CA GLN A 223 8.45 7.40 -9.45
C GLN A 223 9.83 7.21 -10.10
N ASN A 224 10.01 6.11 -10.83
CA ASN A 224 11.25 5.77 -11.52
C ASN A 224 12.49 5.78 -10.61
N SER A 225 12.34 5.33 -9.37
CA SER A 225 13.41 5.25 -8.37
C SER A 225 14.60 4.38 -8.81
N ALA A 226 14.38 3.50 -9.80
CA ALA A 226 15.45 2.75 -10.46
C ALA A 226 16.55 3.65 -11.04
N ARG A 227 16.22 4.86 -11.50
CA ARG A 227 17.20 5.83 -12.00
C ARG A 227 18.13 6.37 -10.92
N MET A 228 17.78 6.25 -9.65
CA MET A 228 18.62 6.76 -8.55
C MET A 228 19.62 5.73 -8.03
N GLN A 229 19.57 4.51 -8.56
CA GLN A 229 20.32 3.39 -8.00
C GLN A 229 21.83 3.59 -8.01
N HIS A 230 22.38 4.20 -9.07
CA HIS A 230 23.82 4.44 -9.20
C HIS A 230 24.35 5.57 -8.31
N TYR A 231 23.46 6.38 -7.72
CA TYR A 231 23.85 7.41 -6.76
C TYR A 231 23.98 6.88 -5.33
N VAL A 232 23.46 5.68 -5.03
CA VAL A 232 23.47 5.11 -3.69
C VAL A 232 24.72 4.24 -3.48
N PRO A 233 25.67 4.62 -2.59
CA PRO A 233 27.01 4.02 -2.55
C PRO A 233 27.06 2.50 -2.32
N ASN A 234 26.14 1.95 -1.53
CA ASN A 234 26.15 0.54 -1.14
C ASN A 234 24.90 -0.25 -1.61
N LEU A 235 24.15 0.26 -2.60
CA LEU A 235 22.87 -0.34 -3.00
C LEU A 235 22.97 -1.82 -3.35
N HIS A 236 23.98 -2.20 -4.13
CA HIS A 236 24.17 -3.59 -4.53
C HIS A 236 24.40 -4.50 -3.32
N LYS A 237 25.24 -4.08 -2.37
CA LYS A 237 25.48 -4.79 -1.11
C LYS A 237 24.19 -4.88 -0.30
N ALA A 238 23.42 -3.80 -0.19
CA ALA A 238 22.14 -3.80 0.52
C ALA A 238 21.13 -4.77 -0.12
N ARG A 239 21.04 -4.80 -1.45
CA ARG A 239 20.19 -5.75 -2.18
C ARG A 239 20.58 -7.20 -1.88
N GLN A 240 21.87 -7.52 -1.92
CA GLN A 240 22.37 -8.87 -1.62
C GLN A 240 22.04 -9.31 -0.20
N VAL A 241 22.20 -8.43 0.79
CA VAL A 241 21.85 -8.73 2.19
C VAL A 241 20.36 -9.04 2.33
N LEU A 242 19.50 -8.22 1.73
CA LEU A 242 18.05 -8.43 1.77
C LEU A 242 17.63 -9.72 1.05
N GLN A 243 18.23 -10.01 -0.11
CA GLN A 243 17.91 -11.22 -0.88
C GLN A 243 18.31 -12.48 -0.11
N ARG A 244 19.51 -12.51 0.49
CA ARG A 244 19.94 -13.67 1.30
C ARG A 244 18.99 -13.95 2.46
N ALA A 245 18.51 -12.91 3.14
CA ALA A 245 17.56 -13.06 4.23
C ALA A 245 16.20 -13.63 3.76
N LEU A 246 15.76 -13.30 2.54
CA LEU A 246 14.56 -13.89 1.93
C LEU A 246 14.77 -15.38 1.60
N ASP A 247 15.95 -15.71 1.05
CA ASP A 247 16.30 -17.07 0.62
C ASP A 247 16.50 -18.02 1.82
N GLU A 248 17.13 -17.56 2.90
CA GLU A 248 17.41 -18.35 4.11
C GLU A 248 16.14 -18.79 4.86
N GLU A 249 15.09 -17.96 4.84
CA GLU A 249 13.81 -18.24 5.51
C GLU A 249 12.80 -18.97 4.61
N SER A 250 13.15 -19.24 3.35
CA SER A 250 12.36 -20.03 2.40
C SER A 250 12.81 -21.50 2.34
N ARG A 251 13.84 -21.85 3.11
CA ARG A 251 14.35 -23.22 3.33
C ARG A 251 13.80 -23.78 4.63
#